data_AF-A0A1T2KTE9-F1
#
_entry.id   AF-A0A1T2KTE9-F1
#
_cell.length_a   1.000
_cell.length_b   1.000
_cell.length_c   1.000
_cell.angle_alpha   90.00
_cell.angle_beta   90.00
_cell.angle_gamma   90.00
#
_symmetry.space_group_name_H-M   'P 1'
#
loop_
_entity.id
_entity.type
_entity.pdbx_description
1 polymer ?
#
loop_
_entity_poly.entity_id
_entity_poly.type
_entity_poly.pdbx_seq_one_letter_code
_entity_poly.pdbx_strand_id
1 'polypeptide(L)'
;MLVVIRSYARNLGHFFNSENRVLAEATEGKLDGAVTVSTNDEFGVMIKTLCQQTEELQRTQDVTILSLASLAEARDNETGAHILRTQAYVRALAMELREHSRFEHALDDRSIDLIYKSAPLHDIGKVGIPDRILLKPGKLDDEEFRIMKTHAEIGGEALAVAEAELGGSSFLSFAREIATTHHEKWDGSGYPKGLKRVFDLVKDFGTSPLARCAHDG
;
A
#
# COMPACT_ATOMS: atom_id res chain seq x y z
N MET A 1 -26.08 -44.95 -12.81
CA MET A 1 -24.67 -45.34 -12.62
C MET A 1 -23.84 -45.20 -13.91
N LEU A 2 -24.20 -45.86 -15.02
CA LEU A 2 -23.51 -45.76 -16.32
C LEU A 2 -23.39 -44.33 -16.90
N VAL A 3 -24.39 -43.47 -16.68
CA VAL A 3 -24.38 -42.07 -17.15
C VAL A 3 -23.32 -41.24 -16.44
N VAL A 4 -23.15 -41.45 -15.13
CA VAL A 4 -22.13 -40.76 -14.31
C VAL A 4 -20.73 -41.17 -14.75
N ILE A 5 -20.51 -42.48 -14.95
CA ILE A 5 -19.23 -43.02 -15.42
C ILE A 5 -18.89 -42.49 -16.83
N ARG A 6 -19.86 -42.46 -17.76
CA ARG A 6 -19.67 -41.89 -19.11
C ARG A 6 -19.48 -40.38 -19.12
N SER A 7 -20.06 -39.67 -18.15
CA SER A 7 -19.84 -38.23 -17.98
C SER A 7 -18.44 -37.94 -17.44
N TYR A 8 -18.00 -38.72 -16.46
CA TYR A 8 -16.66 -38.60 -15.88
C TYR A 8 -15.58 -38.93 -16.90
N ALA A 9 -15.74 -40.02 -17.66
CA ALA A 9 -14.81 -40.40 -18.73
C ALA A 9 -14.72 -39.34 -19.86
N ARG A 10 -15.85 -38.71 -20.22
CA ARG A 10 -15.84 -37.60 -21.19
C ARG A 10 -15.09 -36.38 -20.66
N ASN A 11 -15.37 -35.97 -19.41
CA ASN A 11 -14.69 -34.84 -18.79
C ASN A 11 -13.17 -35.09 -18.67
N LEU A 12 -12.78 -36.30 -18.30
CA LEU A 12 -11.37 -36.70 -18.21
C LEU A 12 -10.69 -36.68 -19.59
N GLY A 13 -11.39 -37.12 -20.64
CA GLY A 13 -10.89 -37.02 -22.02
C GLY A 13 -10.71 -35.58 -22.51
N HIS A 14 -11.61 -34.67 -22.14
CA HIS A 14 -11.46 -33.24 -22.44
C HIS A 14 -10.26 -32.62 -21.71
N PHE A 15 -10.06 -32.99 -20.44
CA PHE A 15 -8.93 -32.54 -19.62
C PHE A 15 -7.59 -32.97 -20.22
N PHE A 16 -7.39 -34.28 -20.46
CA PHE A 16 -6.14 -34.80 -21.04
C PHE A 16 -5.84 -34.24 -22.43
N ASN A 17 -6.86 -34.00 -23.26
CA ASN A 17 -6.66 -33.37 -24.56
C ASN A 17 -6.24 -31.91 -24.45
N SER A 18 -6.71 -31.19 -23.43
CA SER A 18 -6.30 -29.80 -23.18
C SER A 18 -4.86 -29.71 -22.66
N GLU A 19 -4.45 -30.58 -21.74
CA GLU A 19 -3.06 -30.64 -21.25
C GLU A 19 -2.09 -31.05 -22.35
N ASN A 20 -2.39 -32.11 -23.11
CA ASN A 20 -1.53 -32.55 -24.21
C ASN A 20 -1.36 -31.48 -25.29
N ARG A 21 -2.41 -30.67 -25.55
CA ARG A 21 -2.32 -29.56 -26.50
C ARG A 21 -1.39 -28.45 -26.00
N VAL A 22 -1.53 -28.04 -24.74
CA VAL A 22 -0.68 -26.99 -24.17
C VAL A 22 0.78 -27.46 -24.04
N LEU A 23 1.01 -28.74 -23.71
CA LEU A 23 2.34 -29.34 -23.71
C LEU A 23 2.96 -29.37 -25.11
N ALA A 24 2.19 -29.69 -26.16
CA ALA A 24 2.66 -29.65 -27.54
C ALA A 24 3.02 -28.21 -27.98
N GLU A 25 2.18 -27.23 -27.64
CA GLU A 25 2.43 -25.81 -27.90
C GLU A 25 3.70 -25.32 -27.18
N ALA A 26 3.92 -25.76 -25.93
CA ALA A 26 5.12 -25.45 -25.17
C ALA A 26 6.39 -26.06 -25.81
N THR A 27 6.32 -27.28 -26.36
CA THR A 27 7.45 -27.87 -27.11
C THR A 27 7.77 -27.16 -28.42
N GLU A 28 6.81 -26.41 -28.97
CA GLU A 28 7.00 -25.52 -30.12
C GLU A 28 7.40 -24.09 -29.72
N GLY A 29 7.66 -23.84 -28.43
CA GLY A 29 8.11 -22.56 -27.90
C GLY A 29 6.99 -21.53 -27.64
N LYS A 30 5.70 -21.93 -27.70
CA LYS A 30 4.57 -21.09 -27.31
C LYS A 30 4.21 -21.35 -25.85
N LEU A 31 4.61 -20.45 -24.96
CA LEU A 31 4.40 -20.58 -23.50
C LEU A 31 3.12 -19.89 -23.01
N ASP A 32 2.32 -19.33 -23.91
CA ASP A 32 1.13 -18.53 -23.58
C ASP A 32 -0.11 -19.40 -23.29
N GLY A 33 0.04 -20.73 -23.39
CA GLY A 33 -1.05 -21.69 -23.21
C GLY A 33 -1.48 -21.81 -21.75
N ALA A 34 -2.73 -21.48 -21.45
CA ALA A 34 -3.31 -21.68 -20.11
C ALA A 34 -3.75 -23.14 -19.94
N VAL A 35 -3.14 -23.86 -19.00
CA VAL A 35 -3.64 -25.17 -18.54
C VAL A 35 -4.83 -24.93 -17.62
N THR A 36 -5.96 -25.56 -17.94
CA THR A 36 -7.15 -25.51 -17.06
C THR A 36 -6.91 -26.46 -15.90
N VAL A 37 -6.44 -25.93 -14.77
CA VAL A 37 -6.29 -26.72 -13.54
C VAL A 37 -7.67 -27.09 -13.02
N SER A 38 -7.92 -28.38 -12.82
CA SER A 38 -9.17 -28.83 -12.20
C SER A 38 -9.07 -28.55 -10.71
N THR A 39 -10.06 -27.85 -10.13
CA THR A 39 -10.02 -27.42 -8.71
C THR A 39 -9.89 -28.56 -7.69
N ASN A 40 -9.96 -29.82 -8.13
CA ASN A 40 -9.93 -31.02 -7.31
C ASN A 40 -8.69 -31.90 -7.53
N ASP A 41 -7.70 -31.48 -8.33
CA ASP A 41 -6.40 -32.14 -8.39
C ASP A 41 -5.42 -31.55 -7.35
N GLU A 42 -4.30 -32.24 -7.10
CA GLU A 42 -3.31 -31.86 -6.07
C GLU A 42 -2.73 -30.45 -6.31
N PHE A 43 -2.57 -30.05 -7.58
CA PHE A 43 -2.10 -28.72 -7.97
C PHE A 43 -3.16 -27.63 -7.72
N GLY A 44 -4.42 -27.89 -8.05
CA GLY A 44 -5.54 -26.98 -7.80
C GLY A 44 -5.74 -26.72 -6.30
N VAL A 45 -5.61 -27.77 -5.48
CA VAL A 45 -5.65 -27.64 -4.00
C VAL A 45 -4.47 -26.82 -3.49
N MET A 46 -3.26 -27.05 -4.02
CA MET A 46 -2.07 -26.28 -3.64
C MET A 46 -2.19 -24.80 -3.99
N ILE A 47 -2.62 -24.46 -5.21
CA ILE A 47 -2.82 -23.07 -5.65
C ILE A 47 -3.90 -22.39 -4.80
N LYS A 48 -5.02 -23.07 -4.53
CA LYS A 48 -6.06 -22.54 -3.65
C LYS A 48 -5.54 -22.24 -2.25
N THR A 49 -4.75 -23.16 -1.69
CA THR A 49 -4.14 -23.00 -0.36
C THR A 49 -3.16 -21.82 -0.35
N LEU A 50 -2.35 -21.67 -1.39
CA LEU A 50 -1.42 -20.55 -1.53
C LEU A 50 -2.15 -19.20 -1.61
N CYS A 51 -3.24 -19.11 -2.39
CA CYS A 51 -4.08 -17.92 -2.45
C CYS A 51 -4.68 -17.59 -1.07
N GLN A 52 -5.20 -18.59 -0.36
CA GLN A 52 -5.75 -18.40 0.99
C GLN A 52 -4.70 -17.91 1.98
N GLN A 53 -3.50 -18.49 1.98
CA GLN A 53 -2.40 -18.06 2.84
C GLN A 53 -1.93 -16.64 2.50
N THR A 54 -1.90 -16.29 1.21
CA THR A 54 -1.55 -14.94 0.76
C THR A 54 -2.58 -13.91 1.22
N GLU A 55 -3.87 -14.21 1.08
CA GLU A 55 -4.95 -13.35 1.58
C GLU A 55 -4.91 -13.20 3.10
N GLU A 56 -4.66 -14.28 3.84
CA GLU A 56 -4.56 -14.26 5.29
C GLU A 56 -3.38 -13.41 5.77
N LEU A 57 -2.22 -13.53 5.09
CA LEU A 57 -1.04 -12.73 5.37
C LEU A 57 -1.32 -11.24 5.11
N GLN A 58 -1.96 -10.91 3.98
CA GLN A 58 -2.34 -9.53 3.66
C GLN A 58 -3.32 -8.95 4.69
N ARG A 59 -4.38 -9.69 5.04
CA ARG A 59 -5.35 -9.24 6.07
C ARG A 59 -4.67 -9.03 7.42
N THR A 60 -3.78 -9.93 7.82
CA THR A 60 -3.04 -9.82 9.09
C THR A 60 -2.14 -8.58 9.10
N GLN A 61 -1.46 -8.31 7.99
CA GLN A 61 -0.66 -7.11 7.82
C GLN A 61 -1.51 -5.84 7.92
N ASP A 62 -2.62 -5.76 7.18
CA ASP A 62 -3.51 -4.60 7.17
C ASP A 62 -4.09 -4.31 8.56
N VAL A 63 -4.56 -5.34 9.28
CA VAL A 63 -5.08 -5.20 10.64
C VAL A 63 -4.00 -4.75 11.62
N THR A 64 -2.77 -5.25 11.46
CA THR A 64 -1.64 -4.88 12.32
C THR A 64 -1.25 -3.42 12.10
N ILE A 65 -1.16 -2.96 10.84
CA ILE A 65 -0.87 -1.56 10.49
C ILE A 65 -1.94 -0.65 11.11
N LEU A 66 -3.22 -0.97 10.90
CA LEU A 66 -4.31 -0.17 11.44
C LEU A 66 -4.32 -0.13 12.98
N SER A 67 -4.00 -1.24 13.62
CA SER A 67 -3.93 -1.34 15.08
C SER A 67 -2.78 -0.49 15.65
N LEU A 68 -1.59 -0.54 15.03
CA LEU A 68 -0.44 0.26 15.44
C LEU A 68 -0.66 1.75 15.21
N ALA A 69 -1.24 2.13 14.07
CA ALA A 69 -1.64 3.51 13.80
C ALA A 69 -2.65 4.01 14.83
N SER A 70 -3.68 3.21 15.12
CA SER A 70 -4.69 3.53 16.14
C SER A 70 -4.08 3.70 17.53
N LEU A 71 -3.07 2.89 17.89
CA LEU A 71 -2.37 3.03 19.17
C LEU A 71 -1.57 4.32 19.26
N ALA A 72 -0.95 4.77 18.17
CA ALA A 72 -0.25 6.05 18.13
C ALA A 72 -1.22 7.23 18.27
N GLU A 73 -2.38 7.17 17.62
CA GLU A 73 -3.42 8.20 17.72
C GLU A 73 -4.18 8.18 19.05
N ALA A 74 -4.30 7.03 19.72
CA ALA A 74 -5.06 6.90 20.97
C ALA A 74 -4.54 7.82 22.10
N ARG A 75 -3.31 8.34 21.98
CA ARG A 75 -2.79 9.38 22.88
C ARG A 75 -3.42 10.75 22.61
N ASP A 76 -3.75 11.10 21.37
CA ASP A 76 -4.07 12.48 20.93
C ASP A 76 -5.58 12.80 20.85
N ASN A 77 -6.43 12.10 21.59
CA ASN A 77 -7.90 12.29 21.59
C ASN A 77 -8.60 12.10 20.22
N GLU A 78 -7.84 11.82 19.15
CA GLU A 78 -8.32 11.32 17.87
C GLU A 78 -8.68 9.83 17.99
N THR A 79 -9.65 9.40 17.20
CA THR A 79 -10.22 8.04 17.29
C THR A 79 -9.84 7.24 16.05
N GLY A 80 -9.75 5.91 16.12
CA GLY A 80 -9.50 5.07 14.93
C GLY A 80 -10.51 5.26 13.79
N ALA A 81 -11.68 5.86 14.05
CA ALA A 81 -12.62 6.27 13.00
C ALA A 81 -12.06 7.40 12.11
N HIS A 82 -11.18 8.27 12.64
CA HIS A 82 -10.42 9.26 11.88
C HIS A 82 -9.58 8.57 10.81
N ILE A 83 -8.75 7.60 11.22
CA ILE A 83 -7.85 6.84 10.33
C ILE A 83 -8.60 6.27 9.14
N LEU A 84 -9.72 5.58 9.40
CA LEU A 84 -10.54 4.95 8.36
C LEU A 84 -11.13 5.98 7.39
N ARG A 85 -11.56 7.15 7.88
CA ARG A 85 -12.05 8.24 7.02
C ARG A 85 -10.93 8.81 6.15
N THR A 86 -9.76 9.08 6.74
CA THR A 86 -8.59 9.60 6.03
C THR A 86 -8.17 8.64 4.91
N GLN A 87 -8.11 7.34 5.17
CA GLN A 87 -7.87 6.33 4.14
C GLN A 87 -8.90 6.39 2.99
N ALA A 88 -10.19 6.45 3.33
CA ALA A 88 -11.26 6.50 2.33
C ALA A 88 -11.17 7.77 1.46
N TYR A 89 -10.88 8.93 2.06
CA TYR A 89 -10.71 10.18 1.32
C TYR A 89 -9.50 10.14 0.39
N VAL A 90 -8.35 9.65 0.87
CA VAL A 90 -7.14 9.53 0.07
C VAL A 90 -7.39 8.62 -1.14
N ARG A 91 -8.06 7.48 -0.96
CA ARG A 91 -8.40 6.58 -2.06
C ARG A 91 -9.36 7.21 -3.06
N ALA A 92 -10.41 7.89 -2.59
CA ALA A 92 -11.36 8.56 -3.47
C ALA A 92 -10.67 9.63 -4.33
N LEU A 93 -9.80 10.44 -3.73
CA LEU A 93 -9.02 11.46 -4.44
C LEU A 93 -8.06 10.83 -5.44
N ALA A 94 -7.34 9.77 -5.06
CA ALA A 94 -6.41 9.09 -5.95
C ALA A 94 -7.14 8.43 -7.14
N MET A 95 -8.32 7.85 -6.90
CA MET A 95 -9.17 7.29 -7.95
C MET A 95 -9.72 8.34 -8.92
N GLU A 96 -10.01 9.56 -8.46
CA GLU A 96 -10.42 10.65 -9.35
C GLU A 96 -9.23 11.20 -10.15
N LEU A 97 -8.08 11.38 -9.48
CA LEU A 97 -6.88 11.95 -10.09
C LEU A 97 -6.24 11.02 -11.13
N ARG A 98 -6.45 9.70 -11.06
CA ARG A 98 -5.90 8.75 -12.04
C ARG A 98 -6.36 9.03 -13.48
N GLU A 99 -7.53 9.62 -13.65
CA GLU A 99 -8.11 9.95 -14.97
C GLU A 99 -7.47 11.20 -15.57
N HIS A 100 -6.69 11.94 -14.79
CA HIS A 100 -5.96 13.10 -15.27
C HIS A 100 -4.61 12.66 -15.87
N SER A 101 -4.34 13.09 -17.10
CA SER A 101 -3.12 12.77 -17.88
C SER A 101 -1.79 13.03 -17.16
N ARG A 102 -1.78 13.88 -16.13
CA ARG A 102 -0.60 14.21 -15.34
C ARG A 102 -0.27 13.15 -14.29
N PHE A 103 -1.26 12.37 -13.85
CA PHE A 103 -1.11 11.43 -12.74
C PHE A 103 -1.36 9.97 -13.15
N GLU A 104 -1.87 9.72 -14.35
CA GLU A 104 -2.18 8.37 -14.86
C GLU A 104 -1.01 7.37 -14.74
N HIS A 105 0.23 7.83 -14.93
CA HIS A 105 1.42 6.98 -14.87
C HIS A 105 1.86 6.58 -13.46
N ALA A 106 1.37 7.26 -12.42
CA ALA A 106 1.74 6.94 -11.04
C ALA A 106 0.58 6.51 -10.16
N LEU A 107 -0.66 6.77 -10.59
CA LEU A 107 -1.87 6.35 -9.88
C LEU A 107 -2.48 5.12 -10.57
N ASP A 108 -1.69 4.05 -10.67
CA ASP A 108 -2.18 2.73 -11.05
C ASP A 108 -2.86 2.03 -9.85
N ASP A 109 -3.56 0.92 -10.12
CA ASP A 109 -4.32 0.20 -9.08
C ASP A 109 -3.44 -0.20 -7.89
N ARG A 110 -2.19 -0.59 -8.18
CA ARG A 110 -1.21 -0.99 -7.16
C ARG A 110 -0.80 0.20 -6.30
N SER A 111 -0.46 1.33 -6.90
CA SER A 111 -0.01 2.52 -6.18
C SER A 111 -1.13 3.11 -5.35
N ILE A 112 -2.36 3.13 -5.88
CA ILE A 112 -3.54 3.56 -5.11
C ILE A 112 -3.77 2.66 -3.89
N ASP A 113 -3.64 1.33 -4.04
CA ASP A 113 -3.75 0.39 -2.91
C ASP A 113 -2.65 0.62 -1.86
N LEU A 114 -1.40 0.84 -2.31
CA LEU A 114 -0.28 1.13 -1.41
C LEU A 114 -0.48 2.46 -0.67
N ILE A 115 -0.87 3.53 -1.36
CA ILE A 115 -1.18 4.83 -0.74
C ILE A 115 -2.30 4.68 0.29
N TYR A 116 -3.37 3.95 -0.05
CA TYR A 116 -4.48 3.67 0.86
C TYR A 116 -4.02 2.95 2.12
N LYS A 117 -3.19 1.90 1.99
CA LYS A 117 -2.64 1.14 3.12
C LYS A 117 -1.64 1.94 3.96
N SER A 118 -0.97 2.92 3.36
CA SER A 118 0.05 3.73 4.03
C SER A 118 -0.49 4.98 4.72
N ALA A 119 -1.63 5.51 4.28
CA ALA A 119 -2.25 6.70 4.86
C ALA A 119 -2.48 6.68 6.39
N PRO A 120 -2.81 5.55 7.05
CA PRO A 120 -2.92 5.47 8.51
C PRO A 120 -1.66 5.88 9.26
N LEU A 121 -0.49 5.72 8.65
CA LEU A 121 0.80 5.92 9.32
C LEU A 121 1.26 7.38 9.30
N HIS A 122 0.47 8.31 8.76
CA HIS A 122 0.85 9.73 8.65
C HIS A 122 1.30 10.33 10.00
N ASP A 123 0.58 9.98 11.08
CA ASP A 123 0.80 10.51 12.42
C ASP A 123 1.55 9.53 13.35
N ILE A 124 2.14 8.45 12.82
CA ILE A 124 2.82 7.41 13.63
C ILE A 124 3.91 7.99 14.55
N GLY A 125 4.55 9.09 14.14
CA GLY A 125 5.60 9.74 14.91
C GLY A 125 5.12 10.50 16.16
N LYS A 126 3.80 10.67 16.36
CA LYS A 126 3.26 11.28 17.60
C LYS A 126 3.67 10.49 18.85
N VAL A 127 4.01 9.20 18.71
CA VAL A 127 4.59 8.38 19.79
C VAL A 127 5.85 9.01 20.41
N GLY A 128 6.62 9.77 19.64
CA GLY A 128 7.84 10.45 20.12
C GLY A 128 7.59 11.83 20.73
N ILE A 129 6.36 12.35 20.71
CA ILE A 129 6.04 13.67 21.26
C ILE A 129 5.77 13.57 22.77
N PRO A 130 6.37 14.44 23.62
CA PRO A 130 6.13 14.46 25.05
C PRO A 130 4.65 14.70 25.41
N ASP A 131 4.12 13.96 26.39
CA ASP A 131 2.72 14.08 26.85
C ASP A 131 2.33 15.51 27.22
N ARG A 132 3.21 16.27 27.86
CA ARG A 132 2.94 17.66 28.25
C ARG A 132 2.66 18.60 27.07
N ILE A 133 3.08 18.21 25.86
CA ILE A 133 2.86 18.94 24.61
C ILE A 133 1.68 18.32 23.87
N LEU A 134 1.68 17.00 23.69
CA LEU A 134 0.63 16.27 22.97
C LEU A 134 -0.74 16.43 23.63
N LEU A 135 -0.81 16.34 24.96
CA LEU A 135 -2.05 16.37 25.73
C LEU A 135 -2.36 17.76 26.31
N LYS A 136 -1.65 18.80 25.86
CA LYS A 136 -1.80 20.14 26.45
C LYS A 136 -3.22 20.67 26.21
N PRO A 137 -3.98 21.00 27.27
CA PRO A 137 -5.29 21.63 27.08
C PRO A 137 -5.09 23.09 26.68
N GLY A 138 -5.25 23.40 25.38
CA GLY A 138 -5.19 24.76 24.85
C GLY A 138 -4.21 24.89 23.68
N LYS A 139 -3.85 26.14 23.34
CA LYS A 139 -2.91 26.42 22.26
C LYS A 139 -1.48 26.11 22.72
N LEU A 140 -0.71 25.51 21.81
CA LEU A 140 0.73 25.39 21.96
C LEU A 140 1.38 26.76 21.79
N ASP A 141 2.43 27.04 22.57
CA ASP A 141 3.32 28.16 22.30
C ASP A 141 4.29 27.84 21.14
N ASP A 142 5.11 28.80 20.73
CA ASP A 142 6.00 28.64 19.57
C ASP A 142 7.08 27.57 19.77
N GLU A 143 7.51 27.29 21.02
CA GLU A 143 8.49 26.23 21.31
C GLU A 143 7.81 24.87 21.33
N GLU A 144 6.66 24.77 22.01
CA GLU A 144 5.86 23.56 22.01
C GLU A 144 5.40 23.17 20.61
N PHE A 145 5.02 24.14 19.78
CA PHE A 145 4.65 23.89 18.40
C PHE A 145 5.87 23.46 17.57
N ARG A 146 7.06 24.01 17.82
CA ARG A 146 8.31 23.52 17.20
C ARG A 146 8.56 22.06 17.51
N ILE A 147 8.35 21.64 18.76
CA ILE A 147 8.47 20.23 19.16
C ILE A 147 7.35 19.40 18.54
N MET A 148 6.10 19.87 18.54
CA MET A 148 4.99 19.14 17.92
C MET A 148 5.26 18.81 16.45
N LYS A 149 5.84 19.74 15.68
CA LYS A 149 6.17 19.53 14.26
C LYS A 149 7.15 18.39 14.00
N THR A 150 7.94 17.96 15.00
CA THR A 150 8.94 16.90 14.81
C THR A 150 8.31 15.52 14.63
N HIS A 151 7.01 15.33 14.91
CA HIS A 151 6.36 14.03 14.71
C HIS A 151 6.49 13.54 13.25
N ALA A 152 6.48 14.46 12.28
CA ALA A 152 6.65 14.13 10.87
C ALA A 152 8.03 13.52 10.59
N GLU A 153 9.09 14.10 11.18
CA GLU A 153 10.46 13.60 11.05
C GLU A 153 10.64 12.27 11.80
N ILE A 154 10.16 12.19 13.04
CA ILE A 154 10.23 10.97 13.88
C ILE A 154 9.55 9.80 13.17
N GLY A 155 8.35 10.01 12.62
CA GLY A 155 7.63 8.99 11.87
C GLY A 155 8.38 8.57 10.60
N GLY A 156 8.92 9.54 9.87
CA GLY A 156 9.75 9.31 8.69
C GLY A 156 11.00 8.46 8.96
N GLU A 157 11.74 8.78 10.02
CA GLU A 157 12.95 8.04 10.42
C GLU A 157 12.62 6.60 10.81
N ALA A 158 11.58 6.38 11.61
CA ALA A 158 11.13 5.04 12.00
C ALA A 158 10.77 4.18 10.78
N LEU A 159 10.05 4.77 9.82
CA LEU A 159 9.65 4.07 8.59
C LEU A 159 10.84 3.84 7.64
N ALA A 160 11.82 4.73 7.61
CA ALA A 160 13.04 4.54 6.82
C ALA A 160 13.87 3.35 7.29
N VAL A 161 13.97 3.15 8.61
CA VAL A 161 14.63 1.97 9.19
C VAL A 161 13.91 0.69 8.76
N ALA A 162 12.59 0.65 8.87
CA ALA A 162 11.81 -0.52 8.45
C ALA A 162 11.90 -0.78 6.93
N GLU A 163 11.94 0.26 6.12
CA GLU A 163 12.09 0.17 4.66
C GLU A 163 13.44 -0.46 4.27
N ALA A 164 14.52 -0.10 4.98
CA ALA A 164 15.85 -0.64 4.72
C ALA A 164 15.94 -2.16 4.98
N GLU A 165 15.20 -2.68 5.96
CA GLU A 165 15.15 -4.11 6.29
C GLU A 165 14.35 -4.94 5.27
N LEU A 166 13.26 -4.38 4.73
CA LEU A 166 12.35 -5.08 3.80
C LEU A 166 12.82 -5.08 2.34
N GLY A 167 13.71 -4.16 1.95
CA GLY A 167 14.10 -3.95 0.55
C GLY A 167 13.13 -3.04 -0.21
N GLY A 168 13.62 -2.37 -1.27
CA GLY A 168 12.96 -1.23 -1.91
C GLY A 168 11.62 -1.50 -2.63
N SER A 169 10.79 -0.45 -2.74
CA SER A 169 9.43 -0.39 -3.32
C SER A 169 8.36 -1.16 -2.55
N SER A 170 8.19 -0.79 -1.28
CA SER A 170 7.15 -1.32 -0.40
C SER A 170 6.14 -0.23 -0.01
N PHE A 171 5.05 -0.63 0.65
CA PHE A 171 4.10 0.33 1.25
C PHE A 171 4.81 1.30 2.22
N LEU A 172 5.94 0.90 2.82
CA LEU A 172 6.73 1.74 3.72
C LEU A 172 7.32 2.96 3.02
N SER A 173 7.67 2.85 1.73
CA SER A 173 8.14 4.00 0.95
C SER A 173 7.07 5.10 0.89
N PHE A 174 5.82 4.72 0.58
CA PHE A 174 4.68 5.63 0.60
C PHE A 174 4.35 6.13 2.01
N ALA A 175 4.41 5.25 3.02
CA ALA A 175 4.14 5.63 4.40
C ALA A 175 5.13 6.69 4.89
N ARG A 176 6.42 6.50 4.60
CA ARG A 176 7.49 7.44 4.94
C ARG A 176 7.27 8.79 4.27
N GLU A 177 6.95 8.78 2.98
CA GLU A 177 6.66 9.99 2.22
C GLU A 177 5.46 10.74 2.82
N ILE A 178 4.35 10.04 3.08
CA ILE A 178 3.15 10.62 3.70
C ILE A 178 3.47 11.18 5.09
N ALA A 179 4.11 10.40 5.97
CA ALA A 179 4.45 10.84 7.33
C ALA A 179 5.33 12.09 7.32
N THR A 180 6.32 12.17 6.42
CA THR A 180 7.24 13.32 6.36
C THR A 180 6.67 14.54 5.66
N THR A 181 5.59 14.42 4.87
CA THR A 181 5.13 15.53 4.00
C THR A 181 3.66 15.92 4.16
N HIS A 182 2.86 15.22 4.98
CA HIS A 182 1.42 15.51 5.11
C HIS A 182 1.11 16.91 5.68
N HIS A 183 2.08 17.60 6.28
CA HIS A 183 1.97 18.99 6.72
C HIS A 183 2.69 20.00 5.83
N GLU A 184 3.25 19.55 4.70
CA GLU A 184 3.77 20.44 3.68
C GLU A 184 2.62 21.20 3.00
N LYS A 185 2.92 22.41 2.54
CA LYS A 185 1.94 23.30 1.90
C LYS A 185 2.46 23.70 0.54
N TRP A 186 1.55 23.80 -0.43
CA TRP A 186 1.89 24.13 -1.81
C TRP A 186 2.63 25.49 -1.98
N ASP A 187 2.46 26.42 -1.04
CA ASP A 187 3.16 27.71 -1.04
C ASP A 187 4.57 27.66 -0.39
N GLY A 188 4.97 26.51 0.17
CA GLY A 188 6.22 26.31 0.91
C GLY A 188 6.19 26.78 2.36
N SER A 189 5.03 27.18 2.89
CA SER A 189 4.88 27.57 4.31
C SER A 189 4.65 26.37 5.26
N GLY A 190 4.74 25.15 4.73
CA GLY A 190 4.59 23.90 5.47
C GLY A 190 5.86 23.48 6.23
N TYR A 191 5.82 22.27 6.78
CA TYR A 191 6.93 21.67 7.53
C TYR A 191 6.96 20.16 7.30
N PRO A 192 8.09 19.48 7.57
CA PRO A 192 9.35 19.98 8.15
C PRO A 192 10.30 20.67 7.16
N LYS A 193 10.19 20.41 5.87
CA LYS A 193 11.16 20.84 4.85
C LYS A 193 10.76 22.13 4.13
N GLY A 194 9.48 22.53 4.19
CA GLY A 194 9.00 23.73 3.51
C GLY A 194 8.99 23.57 2.00
N LEU A 195 8.53 22.40 1.53
CA LEU A 195 8.53 22.03 0.12
C LEU A 195 7.56 22.93 -0.64
N LYS A 196 8.01 23.53 -1.76
CA LYS A 196 7.17 24.42 -2.59
C LYS A 196 6.45 23.70 -3.72
N ARG A 197 6.93 22.52 -4.11
CA ARG A 197 6.35 21.68 -5.17
C ARG A 197 6.65 20.22 -4.86
N VAL A 198 5.82 19.32 -5.38
CA VAL A 198 6.04 17.85 -5.34
C VAL A 198 7.43 17.47 -5.90
N PHE A 199 8.00 18.27 -6.79
CA PHE A 199 9.34 18.04 -7.38
C PHE A 199 10.51 18.04 -6.38
N ASP A 200 10.38 18.71 -5.24
CA ASP A 200 11.47 18.78 -4.27
C ASP A 200 11.65 17.45 -3.49
N LEU A 201 10.68 16.53 -3.54
CA LEU A 201 10.77 15.17 -2.98
C LEU A 201 11.78 14.27 -3.71
N VAL A 202 12.02 14.50 -5.01
CA VAL A 202 12.91 13.65 -5.82
C VAL A 202 14.36 13.73 -5.34
N LYS A 203 14.78 14.91 -4.84
CA LYS A 203 16.17 15.18 -4.47
C LYS A 203 16.61 14.51 -3.17
N ASP A 204 15.68 14.34 -2.23
CA ASP A 204 15.98 13.82 -0.90
C ASP A 204 15.72 12.32 -0.75
N PHE A 205 14.79 11.76 -1.52
CA PHE A 205 14.27 10.41 -1.25
C PHE A 205 14.63 9.35 -2.29
N GLY A 206 15.39 9.68 -3.34
CA GLY A 206 15.83 8.72 -4.35
C GLY A 206 14.66 8.01 -5.03
N THR A 207 14.23 8.51 -6.21
CA THR A 207 13.08 7.97 -6.95
C THR A 207 11.82 7.78 -6.07
N SER A 208 11.32 8.84 -5.42
CA SER A 208 10.04 8.76 -4.71
C SER A 208 8.97 8.16 -5.64
N PRO A 209 8.17 7.20 -5.14
CA PRO A 209 7.12 6.56 -5.94
C PRO A 209 6.10 7.55 -6.51
N LEU A 210 5.77 8.63 -5.78
CA LEU A 210 4.84 9.68 -6.22
C LEU A 210 5.52 10.75 -7.09
N ALA A 211 6.85 10.86 -7.06
CA ALA A 211 7.57 11.88 -7.82
C ALA A 211 7.65 11.60 -9.34
N ARG A 212 7.37 10.36 -9.76
CA ARG A 212 7.45 9.94 -11.19
C ARG A 212 6.34 10.54 -12.06
N CYS A 213 5.31 11.17 -11.49
CA CYS A 213 4.21 11.79 -12.23
C CYS A 213 4.58 13.01 -13.07
N ALA A 214 5.72 13.64 -12.81
CA ALA A 214 5.92 15.04 -13.20
C ALA A 214 6.90 15.22 -14.37
N HIS A 215 7.19 14.13 -15.11
CA HIS A 215 8.14 14.15 -16.21
C HIS A 215 7.57 14.63 -17.55
N ASP A 216 6.24 14.68 -17.73
CA ASP A 216 5.62 15.10 -18.99
C ASP A 216 4.44 16.07 -18.74
N GLY A 217 4.61 17.35 -19.10
CA GLY A 217 3.53 18.35 -19.25
C GLY A 217 3.52 19.51 -18.24
#